data_AF-A0A9P6DNJ2-F1
#
_entry.id   AF-A0A9P6DNJ2-F1
#
_cell.length_a   1.000
_cell.length_b   1.000
_cell.length_c   1.000
_cell.angle_alpha   90.00
_cell.angle_beta   90.00
_cell.angle_gamma   90.00
#
_symmetry.space_group_name_H-M   'P 1'
#
loop_
_entity.id
_entity.type
_entity.pdbx_description
1 polymer ?
#
loop_
_entity_poly.entity_id
_entity_poly.type
_entity_poly.pdbx_seq_one_letter_code
_entity_poly.pdbx_strand_id
1 'polypeptide(L)'
;MPMPSSRDAPRFTGKNLREFLADYEIGTSEAGWTDKKKCSQIPLYCRQSIQHLVSTLEEQLAKYYQEYKTQVEYLKPKGSLSEADQNLYFWKGLPKHLQKDVFDALKAENPQLNHSSAESIEKVKGMATKVLDKESIYLRITHTGANKKKSDESDSDDELSYSKSHKSSKHHHHKEDSDSDSSSSTNHEFEDSSSESDSDSEDDHRWSCHKQSAKRKEKWKSHRETSLPRTKAAPSKSADSRVDDLAEELWRLSLKLN
;
A
#
# COMPACT_ATOMS: atom_id res chain seq x y z
N MET A 1 21.79 5.78 -20.08
CA MET A 1 21.00 4.82 -19.29
C MET A 1 21.40 3.37 -19.59
N PRO A 2 22.06 2.66 -18.64
CA PRO A 2 22.40 1.24 -18.77
C PRO A 2 21.16 0.35 -18.88
N MET A 3 21.29 -0.81 -19.52
CA MET A 3 20.21 -1.80 -19.62
C MET A 3 19.79 -2.29 -18.22
N PRO A 4 18.49 -2.54 -17.95
CA PRO A 4 18.03 -2.97 -16.61
C PRO A 4 18.71 -4.23 -16.08
N SER A 5 19.18 -5.11 -16.97
CA SER A 5 19.92 -6.32 -16.64
C SER A 5 21.41 -6.08 -16.35
N SER A 6 21.96 -4.92 -16.69
CA SER A 6 23.37 -4.58 -16.50
C SER A 6 23.75 -4.52 -15.01
N ARG A 7 25.02 -4.75 -14.73
CA ARG A 7 25.62 -4.64 -13.39
C ARG A 7 25.64 -3.19 -12.89
N ASP A 8 25.85 -2.25 -13.80
CA ASP A 8 25.96 -0.82 -13.47
C ASP A 8 24.61 -0.09 -13.50
N ALA A 9 23.50 -0.82 -13.68
CA ALA A 9 22.18 -0.22 -13.66
C ALA A 9 21.73 0.07 -12.22
N PRO A 10 21.13 1.26 -11.96
CA PRO A 10 20.53 1.55 -10.67
C PRO A 10 19.39 0.55 -10.41
N ARG A 11 19.40 -0.09 -9.23
CA ARG A 11 18.41 -1.12 -8.87
C ARG A 11 17.70 -0.76 -7.58
N PHE A 12 16.36 -0.71 -7.63
CA PHE A 12 15.57 -0.51 -6.43
C PHE A 12 15.29 -1.83 -5.71
N THR A 13 15.90 -1.98 -4.53
CA THR A 13 15.77 -3.18 -3.68
C THR A 13 14.63 -3.08 -2.65
N GLY A 14 13.90 -1.96 -2.63
CA GLY A 14 12.90 -1.65 -1.60
C GLY A 14 13.45 -0.77 -0.46
N LYS A 15 14.74 -0.41 -0.52
CA LYS A 15 15.42 0.51 0.42
C LYS A 15 16.06 1.65 -0.36
N ASN A 16 16.42 2.73 0.34
CA ASN A 16 17.10 3.91 -0.23
C ASN A 16 16.42 4.47 -1.49
N LEU A 17 15.09 4.56 -1.48
CA LEU A 17 14.30 5.04 -2.62
C LEU A 17 14.83 6.36 -3.20
N ARG A 18 15.29 7.27 -2.33
CA ARG A 18 15.82 8.58 -2.73
C ARG A 18 17.11 8.48 -3.55
N GLU A 19 18.04 7.62 -3.14
CA GLU A 19 19.32 7.41 -3.83
C GLU A 19 19.08 6.76 -5.19
N PHE A 20 18.26 5.70 -5.21
CA PHE A 20 17.84 5.05 -6.45
C PHE A 20 17.23 6.03 -7.46
N LEU A 21 16.33 6.92 -7.02
CA LEU A 21 15.70 7.89 -7.91
C LEU A 21 16.67 8.96 -8.39
N ALA A 22 17.64 9.37 -7.56
CA ALA A 22 18.67 10.31 -7.97
C ALA A 22 19.52 9.70 -9.10
N ASP A 23 20.01 8.48 -8.92
CA ASP A 23 20.81 7.77 -9.92
C ASP A 23 20.00 7.49 -11.19
N TYR A 24 18.73 7.10 -11.03
CA TYR A 24 17.82 6.89 -12.15
C TYR A 24 17.55 8.17 -12.94
N GLU A 25 17.30 9.29 -12.26
CA GLU A 25 17.07 10.58 -12.90
C GLU A 25 18.31 11.06 -13.66
N ILE A 26 19.52 10.88 -13.11
CA ILE A 26 20.78 11.18 -13.80
C ILE A 26 20.89 10.35 -15.08
N GLY A 27 20.81 9.01 -14.96
CA GLY A 27 21.02 8.12 -16.10
C GLY A 27 19.95 8.26 -17.20
N THR A 28 18.72 8.63 -16.84
CA THR A 28 17.62 8.88 -17.79
C THR A 28 17.71 10.26 -18.44
N SER A 29 18.19 11.27 -17.72
CA SER A 29 18.46 12.61 -18.27
C SER A 29 19.55 12.56 -19.32
N GLU A 30 20.65 11.86 -19.06
CA GLU A 30 21.74 11.63 -20.03
C GLU A 30 21.25 10.88 -21.28
N ALA A 31 20.27 9.99 -21.13
CA ALA A 31 19.67 9.26 -22.24
C ALA A 31 18.54 10.01 -22.96
N GLY A 32 18.20 11.23 -22.52
CA GLY A 32 17.12 12.03 -23.10
C GLY A 32 15.73 11.38 -23.01
N TRP A 33 15.45 10.63 -21.94
CA TRP A 33 14.14 10.00 -21.77
C TRP A 33 13.08 11.02 -21.35
N THR A 34 11.90 10.93 -21.95
CA THR A 34 10.71 11.69 -21.53
C THR A 34 10.12 11.10 -20.24
N ASP A 35 9.41 11.91 -19.46
CA ASP A 35 8.85 11.46 -18.17
C ASP A 35 7.91 10.26 -18.32
N LYS A 36 7.12 10.21 -19.40
CA LYS A 36 6.29 9.04 -19.74
C LYS A 36 7.10 7.76 -19.88
N LYS A 37 8.24 7.85 -20.55
CA LYS A 37 9.17 6.73 -20.74
C LYS A 37 9.85 6.36 -19.41
N LYS A 38 10.26 7.34 -18.61
CA LYS A 38 10.81 7.11 -17.26
C LYS A 38 9.84 6.29 -16.40
N CYS A 39 8.57 6.69 -16.34
CA CYS A 39 7.54 6.01 -15.54
C CYS A 39 7.27 4.58 -16.03
N SER A 40 7.19 4.39 -17.35
CA SER A 40 6.96 3.07 -17.95
C SER A 40 8.10 2.08 -17.70
N GLN A 41 9.33 2.58 -17.57
CA GLN A 41 10.54 1.76 -17.46
C GLN A 41 10.97 1.46 -16.02
N ILE A 42 10.55 2.26 -15.03
CA ILE A 42 10.90 2.08 -13.61
C ILE A 42 10.69 0.67 -13.08
N PRO A 43 9.56 -0.01 -13.34
CA PRO A 43 9.35 -1.36 -12.84
C PRO A 43 10.44 -2.35 -13.27
N LEU A 44 11.12 -2.10 -14.40
CA LEU A 44 12.23 -2.94 -14.88
C LEU A 44 13.53 -2.76 -14.07
N TYR A 45 13.70 -1.61 -13.43
CA TYR A 45 14.84 -1.32 -12.54
C TYR A 45 14.53 -1.67 -11.07
N CYS A 46 13.31 -2.14 -10.78
CA CYS A 46 12.93 -2.65 -9.47
C CYS A 46 13.27 -4.14 -9.33
N ARG A 47 13.44 -4.60 -8.08
CA ARG A 47 13.49 -6.04 -7.79
C ARG A 47 12.19 -6.72 -8.24
N GLN A 48 12.29 -7.97 -8.69
CA GLN A 48 11.16 -8.75 -9.23
C GLN A 48 9.94 -8.78 -8.30
N SER A 49 10.12 -8.82 -6.98
CA SER A 49 9.02 -8.76 -6.01
C SER A 49 8.23 -7.45 -6.07
N ILE A 50 8.92 -6.33 -6.28
CA ILE A 50 8.32 -4.98 -6.37
C ILE A 50 7.71 -4.80 -7.76
N GLN A 51 8.39 -5.27 -8.81
CA GLN A 51 7.85 -5.28 -10.17
C GLN A 51 6.52 -6.05 -10.22
N HIS A 52 6.50 -7.26 -9.64
CA HIS A 52 5.29 -8.06 -9.53
C HIS A 52 4.21 -7.34 -8.73
N LEU A 53 4.55 -6.71 -7.60
CA LEU A 53 3.59 -5.93 -6.81
C LEU A 53 2.91 -4.84 -7.67
N VAL A 54 3.69 -4.04 -8.39
CA VAL A 54 3.16 -2.95 -9.24
C VAL A 54 2.25 -3.50 -10.33
N SER A 55 2.65 -4.57 -11.03
CA SER A 55 1.81 -5.21 -12.05
C SER A 55 0.53 -5.81 -11.47
N THR A 56 0.63 -6.48 -10.31
CA THR A 56 -0.53 -7.13 -9.70
C THR A 56 -1.57 -6.16 -9.17
N LEU A 57 -1.21 -4.93 -8.78
CA LEU A 57 -2.19 -3.98 -8.24
C LEU A 57 -3.21 -3.54 -9.29
N GLU A 58 -2.78 -3.26 -10.52
CA GLU A 58 -3.68 -2.91 -11.62
C GLU A 58 -4.60 -4.10 -11.97
N GLU A 59 -4.03 -5.30 -12.06
CA GLU A 59 -4.78 -6.53 -12.33
C GLU A 59 -5.78 -6.87 -11.22
N GLN A 60 -5.39 -6.69 -9.96
CA GLN A 60 -6.26 -6.90 -8.80
C GLN A 60 -7.44 -5.93 -8.80
N LEU A 61 -7.22 -4.65 -9.10
CA LEU A 61 -8.31 -3.68 -9.20
C LEU A 61 -9.26 -4.04 -10.36
N ALA A 62 -8.72 -4.42 -11.51
CA ALA A 62 -9.53 -4.82 -12.66
C ALA A 62 -10.37 -6.07 -12.36
N LYS A 63 -9.77 -7.08 -11.73
CA LYS A 63 -10.45 -8.30 -11.29
C LYS A 63 -11.54 -8.00 -10.26
N TYR A 64 -11.23 -7.20 -9.24
CA TYR A 64 -12.20 -6.76 -8.24
C TYR A 64 -13.40 -6.06 -8.89
N TYR A 65 -13.15 -5.13 -9.83
CA TYR A 65 -14.22 -4.43 -10.55
C TYR A 65 -15.11 -5.39 -11.36
N GLN A 66 -14.52 -6.40 -12.02
CA GLN A 66 -15.28 -7.42 -12.73
C GLN A 66 -16.17 -8.24 -11.79
N GLU A 67 -15.60 -8.74 -10.69
CA GLU A 67 -16.36 -9.52 -9.69
C GLU A 67 -17.51 -8.70 -9.10
N TYR A 68 -17.25 -7.44 -8.74
CA TYR A 68 -18.26 -6.51 -8.26
C TYR A 68 -19.38 -6.30 -9.28
N LYS A 69 -19.04 -6.09 -10.56
CA LYS A 69 -20.03 -5.91 -11.63
C LYS A 69 -20.93 -7.14 -11.78
N THR A 70 -20.36 -8.34 -11.75
CA THR A 70 -21.13 -9.60 -11.79
C THR A 70 -22.10 -9.70 -10.61
N GLN A 71 -21.68 -9.31 -9.41
CA GLN A 71 -22.54 -9.32 -8.22
C GLN A 71 -23.69 -8.31 -8.34
N VAL A 72 -23.42 -7.09 -8.80
CA VAL A 72 -24.46 -6.06 -9.00
C VAL A 72 -25.46 -6.49 -10.07
N GLU A 73 -25.01 -7.05 -11.19
CA GLU A 73 -25.89 -7.57 -12.25
C GLU A 73 -26.81 -8.69 -11.74
N TYR A 74 -26.31 -9.55 -10.85
CA TYR A 74 -27.12 -10.59 -10.21
C TYR A 74 -28.17 -10.04 -9.24
N LEU A 75 -27.89 -8.91 -8.57
CA LEU A 75 -28.79 -8.30 -7.58
C LEU A 75 -29.81 -7.33 -8.19
N LYS A 76 -29.50 -6.74 -9.35
CA LYS A 76 -30.35 -5.73 -10.02
C LYS A 76 -31.79 -6.20 -10.28
N PRO A 77 -32.07 -7.43 -10.77
CA PRO A 77 -33.44 -7.89 -11.02
C PRO A 77 -34.27 -8.05 -9.75
N LYS A 78 -33.64 -8.18 -8.59
CA LYS A 78 -34.33 -8.35 -7.30
C LYS A 78 -34.83 -7.01 -6.74
N GLY A 79 -34.51 -5.89 -7.39
CA GLY A 79 -34.88 -4.54 -6.93
C GLY A 79 -34.26 -4.16 -5.59
N SER A 80 -33.24 -4.90 -5.13
CA SER A 80 -32.73 -4.82 -3.76
C SER A 80 -31.57 -3.85 -3.57
N LEU A 81 -31.10 -3.19 -4.63
CA LEU A 81 -29.87 -2.39 -4.57
C LEU A 81 -30.05 -1.05 -5.27
N SER A 82 -30.14 0.03 -4.48
CA SER A 82 -30.14 1.39 -5.03
C SER A 82 -28.77 1.73 -5.64
N GLU A 83 -28.72 2.74 -6.51
CA GLU A 83 -27.44 3.21 -7.08
C GLU A 83 -26.51 3.78 -5.99
N ALA A 84 -27.07 4.44 -4.98
CA ALA A 84 -26.31 4.95 -3.84
C ALA A 84 -25.65 3.81 -3.03
N ASP A 85 -26.38 2.72 -2.82
CA ASP A 85 -25.84 1.53 -2.14
C ASP A 85 -24.77 0.87 -2.98
N GLN A 86 -24.95 0.76 -4.30
CA GLN A 86 -23.93 0.27 -5.22
C GLN A 86 -22.63 1.06 -5.05
N ASN A 87 -22.71 2.39 -5.15
CA ASN A 87 -21.55 3.28 -5.01
C ASN A 87 -20.88 3.10 -3.64
N LEU A 88 -21.66 2.99 -2.56
CA LEU A 88 -21.14 2.79 -1.21
C LEU A 88 -20.45 1.42 -1.05
N TYR A 89 -21.03 0.34 -1.57
CA TYR A 89 -20.44 -1.00 -1.49
C TYR A 89 -19.15 -1.10 -2.31
N PHE A 90 -19.13 -0.49 -3.50
CA PHE A 90 -17.92 -0.41 -4.30
C PHE A 90 -16.81 0.31 -3.55
N TRP A 91 -17.11 1.49 -2.99
CA TRP A 91 -16.15 2.26 -2.20
C TRP A 91 -15.61 1.47 -1.01
N LYS A 92 -16.50 0.82 -0.24
CA LYS A 92 -16.12 0.04 0.95
C LYS A 92 -15.28 -1.20 0.63
N GLY A 93 -15.45 -1.79 -0.55
CA GLY A 93 -14.71 -2.98 -0.95
C GLY A 93 -13.29 -2.70 -1.47
N LEU A 94 -12.94 -1.44 -1.74
CA LEU A 94 -11.57 -1.08 -2.10
C LEU A 94 -10.59 -1.23 -0.92
N PRO A 95 -9.31 -1.53 -1.15
CA PRO A 95 -8.31 -1.51 -0.10
C PRO A 95 -8.19 -0.13 0.57
N LYS A 96 -8.05 -0.08 1.90
CA LYS A 96 -8.05 1.19 2.67
C LYS A 96 -7.01 2.22 2.24
N HIS A 97 -5.82 1.76 1.84
CA HIS A 97 -4.76 2.64 1.34
C HIS A 97 -5.17 3.28 0.00
N LEU A 98 -5.75 2.48 -0.90
CA LEU A 98 -6.26 2.95 -2.18
C LEU A 98 -7.48 3.88 -1.99
N GLN A 99 -8.38 3.57 -1.05
CA GLN A 99 -9.48 4.49 -0.69
C GLN A 99 -8.97 5.87 -0.31
N LYS A 100 -7.93 5.95 0.52
CA LYS A 100 -7.34 7.23 0.93
C LYS A 100 -6.78 7.98 -0.28
N ASP A 101 -6.01 7.31 -1.12
CA ASP A 101 -5.36 7.93 -2.28
C ASP A 101 -6.37 8.40 -3.34
N VAL A 102 -7.39 7.59 -3.59
CA VAL A 102 -8.50 7.95 -4.48
C VAL A 102 -9.31 9.10 -3.92
N PHE A 103 -9.55 9.11 -2.60
CA PHE A 103 -10.25 10.22 -1.96
C PHE A 103 -9.46 11.53 -2.07
N ASP A 104 -8.15 11.50 -1.81
CA ASP A 104 -7.28 12.66 -1.94
C ASP A 104 -7.28 13.19 -3.38
N ALA A 105 -7.24 12.29 -4.37
CA ALA A 105 -7.34 12.64 -5.80
C ALA A 105 -8.72 13.24 -6.16
N LEU A 106 -9.82 12.66 -5.66
CA LEU A 106 -11.17 13.19 -5.87
C LEU A 106 -11.35 14.57 -5.21
N LYS A 107 -10.78 14.77 -4.02
CA LYS A 107 -10.81 16.05 -3.29
C LYS A 107 -9.99 17.13 -3.98
N ALA A 108 -8.87 16.76 -4.61
CA ALA A 108 -8.09 17.69 -5.43
C ALA A 108 -8.87 18.17 -6.66
N GLU A 109 -9.68 17.30 -7.28
CA GLU A 109 -10.56 17.69 -8.39
C GLU A 109 -11.81 18.45 -7.92
N ASN A 110 -12.37 18.09 -6.76
CA ASN A 110 -13.59 18.67 -6.20
C ASN A 110 -13.42 18.99 -4.71
N PRO A 111 -13.01 20.22 -4.33
CA PRO A 111 -12.73 20.58 -2.93
C PRO A 111 -13.94 20.49 -1.99
N GLN A 112 -15.16 20.50 -2.53
CA GLN A 112 -16.41 20.41 -1.75
C GLN A 112 -16.83 18.96 -1.44
N LEU A 113 -16.01 17.97 -1.81
CA LEU A 113 -16.34 16.57 -1.58
C LEU A 113 -16.38 16.21 -0.09
N ASN A 114 -17.52 15.69 0.36
CA ASN A 114 -17.70 15.20 1.73
C ASN A 114 -17.32 13.71 1.84
N HIS A 115 -16.70 13.33 2.96
CA HIS A 115 -16.35 11.92 3.26
C HIS A 115 -17.57 10.98 3.37
N SER A 116 -18.77 11.52 3.55
CA SER A 116 -20.00 10.75 3.79
C SER A 116 -20.75 10.36 2.52
N SER A 117 -20.45 11.00 1.38
CA SER A 117 -21.14 10.74 0.12
C SER A 117 -20.26 9.88 -0.78
N ALA A 118 -20.74 8.70 -1.17
CA ALA A 118 -20.06 7.88 -2.16
C ALA A 118 -20.24 8.51 -3.55
N GLU A 119 -19.13 8.83 -4.20
CA GLU A 119 -19.10 9.26 -5.61
C GLU A 119 -19.51 8.12 -6.54
N SER A 120 -19.82 8.45 -7.80
CA SER A 120 -20.19 7.43 -8.78
C SER A 120 -19.07 6.40 -8.95
N ILE A 121 -19.45 5.12 -9.10
CA ILE A 121 -18.49 4.02 -9.33
C ILE A 121 -17.55 4.33 -10.48
N GLU A 122 -18.05 4.90 -11.57
CA GLU A 122 -17.25 5.23 -12.75
C GLU A 122 -16.18 6.28 -12.42
N LYS A 123 -16.53 7.29 -11.63
CA LYS A 123 -15.60 8.34 -11.20
C LYS A 123 -14.56 7.80 -10.23
N VAL A 124 -14.99 7.02 -9.23
CA VAL A 124 -14.10 6.34 -8.28
C VAL A 124 -13.13 5.42 -9.02
N LYS A 125 -13.63 4.60 -9.95
CA LYS A 125 -12.81 3.70 -10.77
C LYS A 125 -11.81 4.49 -11.63
N GLY A 126 -12.27 5.54 -12.32
CA GLY A 126 -11.41 6.40 -13.12
C GLY A 126 -10.27 7.00 -12.30
N MET A 127 -10.56 7.46 -11.08
CA MET A 127 -9.54 7.97 -10.17
C MET A 127 -8.65 6.87 -9.61
N ALA A 128 -9.18 5.69 -9.26
CA ALA A 128 -8.38 4.54 -8.83
C ALA A 128 -7.38 4.12 -9.92
N THR A 129 -7.81 4.08 -11.17
CA THR A 129 -6.92 3.82 -12.31
C THR A 129 -5.87 4.92 -12.46
N LYS A 130 -6.23 6.21 -12.35
CA LYS A 130 -5.25 7.31 -12.38
C LYS A 130 -4.26 7.27 -11.21
N VAL A 131 -4.68 6.85 -10.02
CA VAL A 131 -3.82 6.74 -8.84
C VAL A 131 -2.85 5.57 -8.98
N LEU A 132 -3.32 4.45 -9.52
CA LEU A 132 -2.49 3.27 -9.78
C LEU A 132 -1.64 3.40 -11.05
N ASP A 133 -1.98 4.33 -11.94
CA ASP A 133 -1.23 4.56 -13.16
C ASP A 133 0.23 4.90 -12.82
N LYS A 134 1.13 4.26 -13.55
CA LYS A 134 2.58 4.25 -13.30
C LYS A 134 3.15 5.67 -13.31
N GLU A 135 2.58 6.55 -14.11
CA GLU A 135 2.94 7.97 -14.18
C GLU A 135 2.60 8.73 -12.89
N SER A 136 1.46 8.44 -12.28
CA SER A 136 1.00 9.09 -11.04
C SER A 136 1.81 8.66 -9.83
N ILE A 137 2.15 7.37 -9.75
CA ILE A 137 3.02 6.84 -8.70
C ILE A 137 4.38 7.55 -8.73
N TYR A 138 4.96 7.75 -9.93
CA TYR A 138 6.22 8.46 -10.06
C TYR A 138 6.13 9.92 -9.64
N LEU A 139 5.11 10.65 -10.12
CA LEU A 139 4.89 12.05 -9.74
C LEU A 139 4.74 12.20 -8.22
N ARG A 140 4.03 11.28 -7.56
CA ARG A 140 3.88 11.32 -6.10
C ARG A 140 5.21 11.11 -5.39
N ILE A 141 6.04 10.21 -5.89
CA ILE A 141 7.35 9.93 -5.31
C ILE A 141 8.33 11.09 -5.56
N THR A 142 8.35 11.69 -6.76
CA THR A 142 9.25 12.81 -7.09
C THR A 142 8.85 14.11 -6.39
N HIS A 143 7.56 14.43 -6.29
CA HIS A 143 7.09 15.67 -5.67
C HIS A 143 7.14 15.65 -4.13
N THR A 144 6.96 14.49 -3.49
CA THR A 144 7.02 14.40 -2.01
C THR A 144 8.43 14.63 -1.45
N GLY A 145 9.49 14.41 -2.26
CA GLY A 145 10.88 14.66 -1.87
C GLY A 145 11.28 16.14 -1.79
N ALA A 146 10.55 17.05 -2.44
CA ALA A 146 10.91 18.47 -2.54
C ALA A 146 10.42 19.32 -1.36
N ASN A 147 9.32 18.93 -0.69
CA ASN A 147 8.65 19.78 0.31
C ASN A 147 9.08 19.55 1.76
N LYS A 148 10.03 18.65 2.05
CA LYS A 148 10.50 18.39 3.44
C LYS A 148 11.73 19.21 3.87
N LYS A 149 12.04 20.32 3.21
CA LYS A 149 13.28 21.10 3.47
C LYS A 149 13.11 22.53 3.97
N LYS A 150 11.93 22.98 4.40
CA LYS A 150 11.77 24.33 4.98
C LYS A 150 10.77 24.35 6.13
N SER A 151 11.27 24.20 7.35
CA SER A 151 10.71 24.79 8.59
C SER A 151 11.54 24.30 9.78
N ASP A 152 12.81 24.71 9.84
CA ASP A 152 13.61 24.51 11.05
C ASP A 152 14.62 25.65 11.24
N GLU A 153 14.21 26.88 10.92
CA GLU A 153 14.95 28.10 11.25
C GLU A 153 13.96 29.20 11.66
N SER A 154 13.50 29.13 12.91
CA SER A 154 13.08 30.31 13.66
C SER A 154 13.47 30.10 15.11
N ASP A 155 14.75 30.39 15.33
CA ASP A 155 15.32 30.71 16.62
C ASP A 155 14.67 32.03 17.07
N SER A 156 13.73 31.93 18.00
CA SER A 156 13.10 33.07 18.66
C SER A 156 13.42 32.95 20.14
N ASP A 157 14.47 33.67 20.53
CA ASP A 157 14.80 33.98 21.93
C ASP A 157 13.62 34.73 22.57
N ASP A 158 12.78 34.02 23.32
CA ASP A 158 11.92 34.64 24.33
C ASP A 158 12.13 33.91 25.65
N GLU A 159 12.84 34.61 26.54
CA GLU A 159 12.83 34.35 27.98
C GLU A 159 11.40 34.24 28.50
N LEU A 160 11.13 33.29 29.41
CA LEU A 160 10.52 33.57 30.71
C LEU A 160 10.26 32.29 31.55
N SER A 161 10.81 32.34 32.76
CA SER A 161 10.31 31.80 34.04
C SER A 161 9.87 30.33 34.16
N TYR A 162 10.83 29.52 34.62
CA TYR A 162 10.76 28.65 35.81
C TYR A 162 9.36 28.22 36.34
N SER A 163 9.03 26.93 36.20
CA SER A 163 8.26 26.17 37.20
C SER A 163 8.48 24.65 37.08
N LYS A 164 9.62 24.24 37.65
CA LYS A 164 9.90 23.03 38.45
C LYS A 164 8.71 22.09 38.73
N SER A 165 8.77 20.85 38.23
CA SER A 165 8.26 19.66 38.94
C SER A 165 8.83 18.37 38.32
N HIS A 166 9.52 17.60 39.15
CA HIS A 166 10.35 16.44 38.83
C HIS A 166 9.56 15.12 38.73
N LYS A 167 10.03 14.20 37.87
CA LYS A 167 10.10 12.73 38.08
C LYS A 167 10.81 12.10 36.85
N SER A 168 12.13 12.03 36.82
CA SER A 168 12.99 10.93 37.33
C SER A 168 12.69 9.54 36.74
N SER A 169 13.41 9.15 35.69
CA SER A 169 13.84 7.76 35.42
C SER A 169 14.88 7.80 34.29
N LYS A 170 16.18 8.02 34.54
CA LYS A 170 17.23 7.10 35.06
C LYS A 170 17.61 5.98 34.07
N HIS A 171 18.89 6.01 33.67
CA HIS A 171 19.75 4.94 33.11
C HIS A 171 19.60 4.61 31.60
N HIS A 172 20.64 4.37 30.79
CA HIS A 172 22.06 4.05 31.01
C HIS A 172 22.94 4.59 29.84
N HIS A 173 24.17 4.99 30.19
CA HIS A 173 25.30 5.24 29.29
C HIS A 173 25.73 3.98 28.54
N HIS A 174 26.13 4.12 27.27
CA HIS A 174 27.38 3.53 26.78
C HIS A 174 27.97 4.41 25.68
N LYS A 175 29.09 5.06 26.03
CA LYS A 175 30.15 5.45 25.10
C LYS A 175 30.80 4.16 24.62
N GLU A 176 31.18 4.07 23.35
CA GLU A 176 32.53 3.67 22.94
C GLU A 176 32.87 4.38 21.63
N ASP A 177 33.96 5.14 21.70
CA ASP A 177 34.69 5.73 20.59
C ASP A 177 35.39 4.61 19.81
N SER A 178 35.35 4.65 18.48
CA SER A 178 36.25 3.80 17.68
C SER A 178 36.59 4.51 16.38
N ASP A 179 37.64 5.33 16.46
CA ASP A 179 38.41 5.81 15.32
C ASP A 179 39.12 4.62 14.66
N SER A 180 39.00 4.50 13.34
CA SER A 180 39.78 3.56 12.55
C SER A 180 40.03 4.15 11.17
N ASP A 181 41.08 4.96 11.10
CA ASP A 181 41.81 5.26 9.88
C ASP A 181 42.33 3.96 9.26
N SER A 182 42.05 3.74 7.98
CA SER A 182 42.83 2.83 7.13
C SER A 182 42.69 3.23 5.68
N SER A 183 43.70 3.96 5.23
CA SER A 183 44.12 4.07 3.84
C SER A 183 44.77 2.77 3.38
N SER A 184 44.45 2.30 2.16
CA SER A 184 45.47 1.84 1.22
C SER A 184 44.89 1.62 -0.17
N SER A 185 45.50 2.30 -1.12
CA SER A 185 45.43 2.06 -2.56
C SER A 185 45.95 0.67 -2.91
N THR A 186 45.29 -0.02 -3.83
CA THR A 186 45.91 -1.11 -4.60
C THR A 186 45.26 -1.16 -5.98
N ASN A 187 46.03 -0.74 -6.98
CA ASN A 187 45.77 -1.02 -8.38
C ASN A 187 45.95 -2.52 -8.62
N HIS A 188 45.00 -3.17 -9.27
CA HIS A 188 45.19 -4.51 -9.80
C HIS A 188 44.66 -4.56 -11.24
N GLU A 189 45.59 -4.43 -12.19
CA GLU A 189 45.42 -4.97 -13.52
C GLU A 189 45.45 -6.50 -13.41
N PHE A 190 44.48 -7.19 -14.02
CA PHE A 190 44.61 -8.60 -14.34
C PHE A 190 43.93 -8.87 -15.67
N GLU A 191 44.69 -9.54 -16.52
CA GLU A 191 44.33 -9.93 -17.86
C GLU A 191 43.42 -11.15 -17.90
N ASP A 192 42.78 -11.28 -19.06
CA ASP A 192 42.26 -12.46 -19.75
C ASP A 192 42.35 -13.83 -19.02
N SER A 193 41.20 -14.49 -18.88
CA SER A 193 41.12 -15.95 -18.85
C SER A 193 39.70 -16.42 -19.13
N SER A 194 39.54 -16.99 -20.32
CA SER A 194 38.44 -17.87 -20.68
C SER A 194 38.46 -19.13 -19.81
N SER A 195 37.30 -19.51 -19.24
CA SER A 195 37.09 -20.88 -18.77
C SER A 195 35.62 -21.27 -18.89
N GLU A 196 35.37 -22.22 -19.78
CA GLU A 196 34.13 -22.98 -19.90
C GLU A 196 34.05 -23.96 -18.73
N SER A 197 32.91 -24.05 -18.04
CA SER A 197 32.67 -25.08 -17.03
C SER A 197 31.17 -25.33 -16.87
N ASP A 198 30.74 -26.45 -17.42
CA ASP A 198 29.49 -27.13 -17.10
C ASP A 198 29.53 -27.62 -15.64
N SER A 199 28.49 -27.34 -14.86
CA SER A 199 28.28 -27.98 -13.55
C SER A 199 26.80 -28.12 -13.26
N ASP A 200 26.34 -29.35 -13.51
CA ASP A 200 25.16 -29.98 -12.91
C ASP A 200 25.32 -30.00 -11.39
N SER A 201 24.37 -29.42 -10.66
CA SER A 201 24.21 -29.68 -9.24
C SER A 201 22.73 -29.61 -8.86
N GLU A 202 22.17 -30.80 -8.67
CA GLU A 202 20.86 -31.04 -8.06
C GLU A 202 20.97 -30.76 -6.56
N ASP A 203 20.32 -29.70 -6.06
CA ASP A 203 20.26 -29.43 -4.62
C ASP A 203 18.82 -29.24 -4.13
N ASP A 204 18.33 -30.34 -3.55
CA ASP A 204 17.11 -30.49 -2.78
C ASP A 204 17.13 -29.66 -1.49
N HIS A 205 16.38 -28.55 -1.46
CA HIS A 205 16.09 -27.86 -0.20
C HIS A 205 14.60 -27.88 0.14
N ARG A 206 14.27 -28.97 0.84
CA ARG A 206 13.05 -29.27 1.58
C ARG A 206 12.91 -28.35 2.79
N TRP A 207 12.26 -27.19 2.65
CA TRP A 207 11.83 -26.38 3.81
C TRP A 207 10.44 -26.78 4.31
N SER A 208 10.46 -27.57 5.38
CA SER A 208 9.35 -27.71 6.33
C SER A 208 9.39 -26.59 7.36
N CYS A 209 8.40 -25.69 7.35
CA CYS A 209 8.15 -24.76 8.46
C CYS A 209 6.67 -24.75 8.86
N HIS A 210 6.38 -25.71 9.74
CA HIS A 210 5.55 -25.61 10.94
C HIS A 210 4.40 -24.57 10.97
N LYS A 211 3.18 -25.08 10.81
CA LYS A 211 1.94 -24.48 11.28
C LYS A 211 1.93 -24.49 12.82
N GLN A 212 1.81 -23.32 13.45
CA GLN A 212 1.31 -23.22 14.83
C GLN A 212 0.04 -22.36 14.85
N SER A 213 -1.09 -23.06 14.94
CA SER A 213 -2.43 -22.51 15.09
C SER A 213 -2.73 -22.28 16.57
N ALA A 214 -2.65 -21.03 17.02
CA ALA A 214 -3.09 -20.64 18.36
C ALA A 214 -4.62 -20.45 18.39
N LYS A 215 -5.33 -21.45 18.92
CA LYS A 215 -6.76 -21.39 19.26
C LYS A 215 -6.99 -20.48 20.47
N ARG A 216 -7.36 -19.21 20.28
CA ARG A 216 -7.97 -18.41 21.35
C ARG A 216 -9.46 -18.74 21.45
N LYS A 217 -9.82 -19.49 22.50
CA LYS A 217 -11.20 -19.69 22.94
C LYS A 217 -11.66 -18.43 23.68
N GLU A 218 -12.44 -17.58 23.05
CA GLU A 218 -13.14 -16.51 23.75
C GLU A 218 -14.49 -17.01 24.25
N LYS A 219 -14.56 -17.12 25.58
CA LYS A 219 -15.70 -17.53 26.39
C LYS A 219 -16.53 -16.28 26.67
N TRP A 220 -17.54 -16.00 25.85
CA TRP A 220 -18.47 -14.91 26.11
C TRP A 220 -19.59 -15.42 27.03
N LYS A 221 -19.68 -14.78 28.19
CA LYS A 221 -20.68 -15.05 29.23
C LYS A 221 -22.05 -14.58 28.73
N SER A 222 -22.97 -15.54 28.62
CA SER A 222 -24.41 -15.33 28.58
C SER A 222 -24.84 -14.58 29.86
N HIS A 223 -25.36 -13.36 29.70
CA HIS A 223 -26.16 -12.72 30.72
C HIS A 223 -27.63 -12.80 30.34
N ARG A 224 -28.36 -13.27 31.34
CA ARG A 224 -29.72 -13.77 31.35
C ARG A 224 -30.71 -12.61 31.53
N GLU A 225 -31.73 -12.63 30.68
CA GLU A 225 -33.14 -12.31 30.90
C GLU A 225 -33.51 -11.33 32.03
N THR A 226 -34.16 -10.24 31.64
CA THR A 226 -35.30 -9.67 32.39
C THR A 226 -36.45 -9.45 31.42
N SER A 227 -37.48 -10.25 31.61
CA SER A 227 -38.75 -10.31 30.90
C SER A 227 -39.72 -9.20 31.30
N LEU A 228 -40.43 -8.61 30.32
CA LEU A 228 -41.71 -7.92 30.52
C LEU A 228 -42.67 -8.17 29.33
N PRO A 229 -44.00 -8.02 29.51
CA PRO A 229 -44.99 -8.88 28.87
C PRO A 229 -45.47 -8.37 27.50
N ARG A 230 -45.30 -9.27 26.53
CA ARG A 230 -46.22 -9.68 25.45
C ARG A 230 -47.57 -8.93 25.37
N THR A 231 -47.64 -7.95 24.48
CA THR A 231 -48.85 -7.69 23.68
C THR A 231 -48.65 -8.30 22.28
N LYS A 232 -49.54 -9.22 21.93
CA LYS A 232 -49.50 -9.97 20.67
C LYS A 232 -49.91 -9.07 19.52
N ALA A 233 -48.95 -8.65 18.70
CA ALA A 233 -49.17 -8.32 17.29
C ALA A 233 -48.27 -9.24 16.48
N ALA A 234 -48.86 -9.97 15.52
CA ALA A 234 -48.13 -10.90 14.67
C ALA A 234 -47.04 -10.14 13.89
N PRO A 235 -45.74 -10.49 14.01
CA PRO A 235 -44.72 -9.87 13.21
C PRO A 235 -44.86 -10.40 11.78
N SER A 236 -45.29 -9.52 10.87
CA SER A 236 -45.04 -9.69 9.45
C SER A 236 -43.53 -9.89 9.29
N LYS A 237 -43.13 -11.04 8.75
CA LYS A 237 -41.75 -11.30 8.34
C LYS A 237 -41.42 -10.29 7.24
N SER A 238 -40.83 -9.16 7.62
CA SER A 238 -40.38 -8.14 6.68
C SER A 238 -39.28 -8.74 5.82
N ALA A 239 -39.27 -8.39 4.53
CA ALA A 239 -38.31 -8.86 3.54
C ALA A 239 -36.85 -8.39 3.82
N ASP A 240 -36.60 -7.69 4.93
CA ASP A 240 -35.31 -7.09 5.28
C ASP A 240 -34.27 -8.07 5.82
N SER A 241 -34.65 -9.17 6.47
CA SER A 241 -33.65 -10.08 7.04
C SER A 241 -32.75 -10.74 5.98
N ARG A 242 -33.21 -10.73 4.72
CA ARG A 242 -32.50 -11.33 3.58
C ARG A 242 -31.41 -10.42 3.01
N VAL A 243 -31.49 -9.12 3.28
CA VAL A 243 -30.50 -8.12 2.84
C VAL A 243 -29.28 -8.18 3.75
N ASP A 244 -29.49 -8.32 5.06
CA ASP A 244 -28.41 -8.47 6.04
C ASP A 244 -27.59 -9.76 5.83
N ASP A 245 -28.25 -10.88 5.49
CA ASP A 245 -27.58 -12.14 5.17
C ASP A 245 -26.71 -12.03 3.89
N LEU A 246 -27.15 -11.27 2.89
CA LEU A 246 -26.41 -11.04 1.64
C LEU A 246 -25.21 -10.10 1.85
N ALA A 247 -25.35 -9.10 2.72
CA ALA A 247 -24.26 -8.21 3.10
C ALA A 247 -23.15 -8.97 3.85
N GLU A 248 -23.52 -9.92 4.73
CA GLU A 248 -22.57 -10.80 5.42
C GLU A 248 -21.83 -11.76 4.46
N GLU A 249 -22.50 -12.33 3.45
CA GLU A 249 -21.83 -13.16 2.45
C GLU A 249 -20.84 -12.38 1.59
N LEU A 250 -21.22 -11.18 1.14
CA LEU A 250 -20.33 -10.30 0.39
C LEU A 250 -19.11 -9.89 1.22
N TRP A 251 -19.31 -9.61 2.51
CA TRP A 251 -18.22 -9.26 3.41
C TRP A 251 -17.27 -10.44 3.67
N ARG A 252 -17.80 -11.67 3.80
CA ARG A 252 -16.99 -12.90 3.91
C ARG A 252 -16.16 -13.20 2.68
N LEU A 253 -16.65 -12.88 1.49
CA LEU A 253 -15.93 -13.10 0.24
C LEU A 253 -14.83 -12.05 0.03
N SER A 254 -15.06 -10.80 0.43
CA SER A 254 -14.06 -9.73 0.41
C SER A 254 -12.81 -10.04 1.26
N LEU A 255 -12.98 -10.75 2.38
CA LEU A 255 -11.86 -11.12 3.27
C LEU A 255 -10.92 -12.21 2.70
N LYS A 256 -11.32 -12.94 1.65
CA LYS A 256 -10.46 -13.95 1.01
C LYS A 256 -9.45 -13.34 0.02
N LEU A 257 -9.51 -12.04 -0.21
CA LEU A 257 -8.59 -11.29 -1.08
C LEU A 257 -7.44 -10.60 -0.34
N ASN A 258 -7.39 -10.68 1.00
CA ASN A 258 -6.23 -10.27 1.82
C ASN A 258 -5.40 -11.50 2.22
#